data_AF-A0A7C5MF94-F1
#
_entry.id   AF-A0A7C5MF94-F1
#
_cell.length_a   1.000
_cell.length_b   1.000
_cell.length_c   1.000
_cell.angle_alpha   90.00
_cell.angle_beta   90.00
_cell.angle_gamma   90.00
#
_symmetry.space_group_name_H-M   'P 1'
#
loop_
_entity.id
_entity.type
_entity.pdbx_description
1 polymer ?
#
loop_
_entity_poly.entity_id
_entity_poly.type
_entity_poly.pdbx_seq_one_letter_code
_entity_poly.pdbx_strand_id
1 'polypeptide(L)'
;MRYLSLLWVLVLGCGGVSVPALPDTASGAGDNPDGTGGQDVTYETVGDQGTGEMHGEDTPLDIQGIDPTPMEASDAAPPEVAEVTLELVQPDAKLELVMMDPGTEADAGSTSCKSDADCSAEFWCLFETGACAGPGTCKEVPKVCTSVLQPVCGCDGKTYNNPCLAAVARVNIKSPGACPGGPCTSNLDCAPKEYCKKDIGDCQGKGQCMARPFACLVDNKKPVCGCDGNTYPSDCDAAKAGVPVKAPGACL
;
A
#
# COMPACT_ATOMS: atom_id res chain seq x y z
N MET A 1 6.23 10.03 59.84
CA MET A 1 6.98 10.08 61.12
C MET A 1 6.21 9.18 62.08
N ARG A 2 6.65 8.05 62.63
CA ARG A 2 7.95 7.40 62.92
C ARG A 2 7.63 5.87 62.98
N TYR A 3 8.40 5.00 62.31
CA TYR A 3 9.36 4.01 62.89
C TYR A 3 8.71 2.97 63.84
N LEU A 4 9.00 1.65 63.84
CA LEU A 4 10.01 0.76 63.27
C LEU A 4 9.58 -0.66 63.68
N SER A 5 9.79 -1.70 62.88
CA SER A 5 10.16 -3.05 63.36
C SER A 5 10.45 -3.98 62.18
N LEU A 6 11.74 -4.13 61.92
CA LEU A 6 12.34 -5.19 61.11
C LEU A 6 12.19 -6.53 61.82
N LEU A 7 11.93 -7.61 61.09
CA LEU A 7 12.59 -8.89 61.35
C LEU A 7 12.59 -9.76 60.09
N TRP A 8 13.82 -10.07 59.70
CA TRP A 8 14.24 -10.97 58.64
C TRP A 8 13.88 -12.42 58.98
N VAL A 9 13.39 -13.20 58.01
CA VAL A 9 13.70 -14.63 57.93
C VAL A 9 13.91 -15.00 56.45
N LEU A 10 15.17 -15.25 56.12
CA LEU A 10 15.64 -15.96 54.92
C LEU A 10 15.28 -17.44 55.07
N VAL A 11 14.54 -18.03 54.11
CA VAL A 11 14.62 -19.46 53.85
C VAL A 11 14.69 -19.68 52.34
N LEU A 12 15.91 -19.96 51.88
CA LEU A 12 16.20 -20.67 50.65
C LEU A 12 15.69 -22.11 50.77
N GLY A 13 14.99 -22.58 49.74
CA GLY A 13 14.63 -23.99 49.58
C GLY A 13 14.30 -24.29 48.12
N CYS A 14 15.31 -24.65 47.34
CA CYS A 14 15.16 -25.26 46.02
C CYS A 14 14.79 -26.74 46.14
N GLY A 15 13.96 -27.21 45.20
CA GLY A 15 14.04 -28.57 44.66
C GLY A 15 12.98 -29.56 45.17
N GLY A 16 12.21 -30.14 44.24
CA GLY A 16 11.40 -31.31 44.57
C GLY A 16 10.25 -31.64 43.61
N VAL A 17 10.61 -31.96 42.38
CA VAL A 17 10.00 -32.88 41.39
C VAL A 17 8.72 -33.67 41.77
N SER A 18 7.89 -33.87 40.72
CA SER A 18 6.98 -34.99 40.42
C SER A 18 5.48 -34.80 40.67
N VAL A 19 4.72 -34.72 39.56
CA VAL A 19 3.27 -34.98 39.53
C VAL A 19 3.02 -35.98 38.39
N PRO A 20 2.26 -37.08 38.63
CA PRO A 20 2.04 -38.15 37.67
C PRO A 20 0.94 -37.81 36.65
N ALA A 21 0.95 -38.57 35.56
CA ALA A 21 0.07 -38.48 34.41
C ALA A 21 -1.34 -39.08 34.62
N LEU A 22 -2.19 -38.78 33.62
CA LEU A 22 -3.39 -39.49 33.10
C LEU A 22 -4.73 -38.74 33.29
N PRO A 23 -5.76 -39.04 32.46
CA PRO A 23 -5.82 -38.96 30.99
C PRO A 23 -7.09 -38.20 30.52
N ASP A 24 -7.25 -37.94 29.23
CA ASP A 24 -8.46 -38.34 28.47
C ASP A 24 -8.43 -37.88 27.01
N THR A 25 -8.78 -38.85 26.16
CA THR A 25 -8.94 -38.81 24.71
C THR A 25 -10.37 -38.46 24.33
N ALA A 26 -10.55 -37.59 23.32
CA ALA A 26 -11.64 -37.62 22.31
C ALA A 26 -11.25 -36.60 21.23
N SER A 27 -10.82 -37.00 20.02
CA SER A 27 -11.58 -37.58 18.91
C SER A 27 -12.75 -36.70 18.45
N GLY A 28 -12.62 -36.14 17.25
CA GLY A 28 -13.61 -35.31 16.57
C GLY A 28 -13.14 -34.97 15.16
N ALA A 29 -13.39 -35.89 14.23
CA ALA A 29 -13.17 -35.76 12.80
C ALA A 29 -14.04 -34.65 12.20
N GLY A 30 -13.52 -34.01 11.16
CA GLY A 30 -14.24 -33.12 10.26
C GLY A 30 -13.66 -33.24 8.87
N ASP A 31 -14.25 -34.13 8.08
CA ASP A 31 -14.01 -34.31 6.66
C ASP A 31 -14.24 -33.02 5.88
N ASN A 32 -13.38 -32.72 4.90
CA ASN A 32 -13.86 -32.09 3.66
C ASN A 32 -13.00 -32.56 2.46
N PRO A 33 -13.62 -33.04 1.37
CA PRO A 33 -12.93 -33.65 0.24
C PRO A 33 -12.74 -32.66 -0.92
N ASP A 34 -11.54 -32.65 -1.49
CA ASP A 34 -11.19 -32.59 -2.93
C ASP A 34 -9.68 -32.26 -2.98
N GLY A 35 -8.78 -33.02 -3.57
CA GLY A 35 -8.96 -33.96 -4.66
C GLY A 35 -8.26 -33.49 -5.93
N THR A 36 -6.95 -33.19 -5.89
CA THR A 36 -5.97 -33.33 -7.01
C THR A 36 -4.60 -32.98 -6.41
N GLY A 37 -3.63 -33.88 -6.32
CA GLY A 37 -3.02 -34.59 -7.45
C GLY A 37 -1.60 -34.05 -7.57
N GLY A 38 -0.69 -34.56 -6.75
CA GLY A 38 0.72 -34.21 -6.78
C GLY A 38 1.38 -34.70 -8.07
N GLN A 39 2.16 -33.83 -8.69
CA GLN A 39 3.30 -34.24 -9.49
C GLN A 39 4.52 -33.53 -8.92
N ASP A 40 5.41 -34.32 -8.33
CA ASP A 40 6.79 -33.95 -8.05
C ASP A 40 7.43 -33.50 -9.37
N VAL A 41 7.80 -32.22 -9.44
CA VAL A 41 8.68 -31.73 -10.51
C VAL A 41 10.07 -31.63 -9.92
N THR A 42 10.85 -32.69 -10.12
CA THR A 42 12.30 -32.67 -9.96
C THR A 42 12.88 -31.67 -10.96
N TYR A 43 13.43 -30.56 -10.49
CA TYR A 43 14.21 -29.67 -11.34
C TYR A 43 15.59 -30.31 -11.56
N GLU A 44 15.79 -30.94 -12.71
CA GLU A 44 17.10 -31.34 -13.17
C GLU A 44 17.94 -30.09 -13.49
N THR A 45 19.19 -30.15 -13.05
CA THR A 45 20.21 -29.15 -13.33
C THR A 45 20.74 -29.36 -14.74
N VAL A 46 20.66 -28.32 -15.58
CA VAL A 46 21.44 -28.19 -16.82
C VAL A 46 22.23 -26.90 -16.60
N GLY A 47 23.55 -26.92 -16.41
CA GLY A 47 24.53 -27.46 -17.35
C GLY A 47 25.14 -26.26 -18.08
N ASP A 48 26.01 -25.54 -17.36
CA ASP A 48 26.91 -24.51 -17.90
C ASP A 48 27.85 -25.16 -18.93
N GLN A 49 27.86 -24.67 -20.18
CA GLN A 49 29.04 -24.57 -21.06
C GLN A 49 28.73 -23.60 -22.21
N GLY A 50 29.55 -22.56 -22.38
CA GLY A 50 29.48 -21.68 -23.54
C GLY A 50 30.41 -20.47 -23.50
N THR A 51 31.72 -20.71 -23.44
CA THR A 51 32.73 -19.73 -23.81
C THR A 51 32.66 -19.45 -25.32
N GLY A 52 32.55 -18.20 -25.74
CA GLY A 52 32.62 -17.79 -27.14
C GLY A 52 33.01 -16.32 -27.29
N GLU A 53 34.13 -16.10 -27.98
CA GLU A 53 34.82 -14.83 -28.18
C GLU A 53 33.96 -13.68 -28.76
N MET A 54 34.21 -12.46 -28.27
CA MET A 54 33.74 -11.22 -28.90
C MET A 54 34.79 -10.73 -29.92
N HIS A 55 34.50 -10.91 -31.21
CA HIS A 55 35.07 -10.09 -32.28
C HIS A 55 34.00 -9.11 -32.75
N GLY A 56 34.36 -7.83 -32.81
CA GLY A 56 33.47 -6.75 -33.21
C GLY A 56 33.33 -6.62 -34.72
N GLU A 57 32.28 -5.92 -35.13
CA GLU A 57 32.25 -5.14 -36.35
C GLU A 57 31.19 -4.04 -36.23
N ASP A 58 31.70 -2.81 -36.38
CA ASP A 58 30.98 -1.56 -36.46
C ASP A 58 30.14 -1.49 -37.74
N THR A 59 28.84 -1.19 -37.61
CA THR A 59 28.09 -0.54 -38.70
C THR A 59 27.21 0.57 -38.13
N PRO A 60 27.42 1.85 -38.52
CA PRO A 60 26.52 2.93 -38.17
C PRO A 60 25.26 2.85 -39.03
N LEU A 61 24.09 2.86 -38.39
CA LEU A 61 22.83 3.08 -39.08
C LEU A 61 22.68 4.58 -39.40
N ASP A 62 22.87 4.91 -40.67
CA ASP A 62 22.51 6.19 -41.28
C ASP A 62 21.01 6.48 -41.08
N ILE A 63 20.68 7.50 -40.30
CA ILE A 63 19.39 8.19 -40.40
C ILE A 63 19.66 9.56 -41.03
N GLN A 64 19.49 9.63 -42.34
CA GLN A 64 19.55 10.86 -43.11
C GLN A 64 18.30 11.73 -42.83
N GLY A 65 18.57 12.96 -42.42
CA GLY A 65 17.90 14.21 -42.83
C GLY A 65 16.38 14.22 -42.98
N ILE A 66 15.71 14.81 -41.99
CA ILE A 66 14.46 15.53 -42.21
C ILE A 66 14.63 16.93 -41.63
N ASP A 67 14.73 17.93 -42.52
CA ASP A 67 14.68 19.36 -42.20
C ASP A 67 13.32 19.72 -41.59
N PRO A 68 13.27 20.52 -40.51
CA PRO A 68 12.01 21.07 -39.99
C PRO A 68 11.60 22.30 -40.83
N THR A 69 10.50 22.19 -41.56
CA THR A 69 9.83 23.37 -42.13
C THR A 69 9.06 24.15 -41.04
N PRO A 70 8.90 25.48 -41.18
CA PRO A 70 8.20 26.29 -40.18
C PRO A 70 6.68 26.10 -40.30
N MET A 71 6.02 25.88 -39.17
CA MET A 71 4.56 25.90 -39.06
C MET A 71 4.08 27.36 -39.05
N GLU A 72 3.58 27.83 -40.19
CA GLU A 72 2.78 29.05 -40.28
C GLU A 72 1.41 28.81 -39.63
N ALA A 73 1.00 29.73 -38.75
CA ALA A 73 -0.33 29.79 -38.19
C ALA A 73 -1.34 30.25 -39.26
N SER A 74 -2.39 29.46 -39.49
CA SER A 74 -3.56 29.92 -40.25
C SER A 74 -4.81 29.71 -39.42
N ASP A 75 -5.47 30.84 -39.14
CA ASP A 75 -6.79 30.95 -38.58
C ASP A 75 -7.81 30.14 -39.40
N ALA A 76 -8.48 29.20 -38.76
CA ALA A 76 -9.67 28.57 -39.29
C ALA A 76 -10.77 28.60 -38.20
N ALA A 77 -11.82 29.36 -38.49
CA ALA A 77 -13.02 29.45 -37.67
C ALA A 77 -13.70 28.07 -37.50
N PRO A 78 -14.35 27.77 -36.36
CA PRO A 78 -15.11 26.55 -36.20
C PRO A 78 -16.38 26.53 -37.08
N PRO A 79 -16.78 25.37 -37.62
CA PRO A 79 -17.98 25.23 -38.43
C PRO A 79 -19.26 25.33 -37.58
N GLU A 80 -20.31 25.88 -38.18
CA GLU A 80 -21.67 25.93 -37.65
C GLU A 80 -22.16 24.53 -37.25
N VAL A 81 -22.69 24.42 -36.03
CA VAL A 81 -23.38 23.24 -35.55
C VAL A 81 -24.71 23.09 -36.29
N ALA A 82 -24.86 22.01 -37.05
CA ALA A 82 -26.10 21.62 -37.67
C ALA A 82 -27.16 21.31 -36.59
N GLU A 83 -28.28 22.02 -36.65
CA GLU A 83 -29.44 21.78 -35.80
C GLU A 83 -30.06 20.44 -36.17
N VAL A 84 -30.04 19.48 -35.25
CA VAL A 84 -30.87 18.27 -35.35
C VAL A 84 -32.25 18.62 -34.83
N THR A 85 -33.18 18.86 -35.75
CA THR A 85 -34.60 18.96 -35.45
C THR A 85 -35.16 17.55 -35.21
N LEU A 86 -35.36 17.19 -33.95
CA LEU A 86 -36.20 16.06 -33.56
C LEU A 86 -37.61 16.57 -33.25
N GLU A 87 -38.48 16.58 -34.26
CA GLU A 87 -39.92 16.72 -34.03
C GLU A 87 -40.47 15.39 -33.51
N LEU A 88 -40.76 15.33 -32.20
CA LEU A 88 -41.73 14.40 -31.65
C LEU A 88 -42.89 15.19 -31.07
N VAL A 89 -43.97 15.14 -31.82
CA VAL A 89 -45.30 15.65 -31.53
C VAL A 89 -45.90 14.89 -30.33
N GLN A 90 -46.21 15.59 -29.25
CA GLN A 90 -47.28 15.22 -28.31
C GLN A 90 -48.04 16.49 -27.89
N PRO A 91 -49.23 16.78 -28.46
CA PRO A 91 -50.12 17.77 -27.88
C PRO A 91 -50.65 17.20 -26.56
N ASP A 92 -50.73 18.04 -25.54
CA ASP A 92 -51.47 17.82 -24.29
C ASP A 92 -50.75 17.14 -23.11
N ALA A 93 -49.43 17.00 -23.14
CA ALA A 93 -48.68 16.86 -21.89
C ALA A 93 -48.47 18.27 -21.30
N LYS A 94 -49.30 18.61 -20.31
CA LYS A 94 -49.14 19.81 -19.48
C LYS A 94 -47.75 19.73 -18.83
N LEU A 95 -46.75 20.29 -19.50
CA LEU A 95 -45.44 20.53 -18.93
C LEU A 95 -45.64 21.61 -17.87
N GLU A 96 -46.04 21.20 -16.68
CA GLU A 96 -45.76 21.99 -15.50
C GLU A 96 -44.24 22.05 -15.42
N LEU A 97 -43.70 23.17 -15.91
CA LEU A 97 -42.47 23.73 -15.42
C LEU A 97 -42.67 23.93 -13.91
N VAL A 98 -42.49 22.85 -13.14
CA VAL A 98 -42.08 22.97 -11.75
C VAL A 98 -40.76 23.69 -11.83
N MET A 99 -40.83 25.01 -11.64
CA MET A 99 -39.67 25.79 -11.30
C MET A 99 -39.05 25.05 -10.11
N MET A 100 -37.85 24.50 -10.29
CA MET A 100 -37.03 24.17 -9.13
C MET A 100 -36.91 25.49 -8.37
N ASP A 101 -37.58 25.57 -7.23
CA ASP A 101 -37.46 26.68 -6.30
C ASP A 101 -35.96 27.00 -6.14
N PRO A 102 -35.52 28.23 -6.40
CA PRO A 102 -34.22 28.70 -5.93
C PRO A 102 -34.32 28.92 -4.42
N GLY A 103 -34.44 27.83 -3.67
CA GLY A 103 -34.95 27.89 -2.31
C GLY A 103 -35.04 26.56 -1.57
N THR A 104 -34.22 25.58 -1.94
CA THR A 104 -33.70 24.66 -0.93
C THR A 104 -32.20 24.77 -1.00
N GLU A 105 -31.63 25.61 -0.12
CA GLU A 105 -30.27 25.37 0.31
C GLU A 105 -30.30 23.95 0.85
N ALA A 106 -29.80 23.00 0.06
CA ALA A 106 -29.50 21.67 0.54
C ALA A 106 -28.58 21.91 1.72
N ASP A 107 -29.13 21.71 2.92
CA ASP A 107 -28.51 21.93 4.20
C ASP A 107 -27.07 21.46 4.08
N ALA A 108 -26.16 22.43 3.97
CA ALA A 108 -24.75 22.18 3.87
C ALA A 108 -24.39 21.60 5.23
N GLY A 109 -24.45 20.27 5.32
CA GLY A 109 -24.11 19.52 6.52
C GLY A 109 -22.86 20.13 7.12
N SER A 110 -22.85 20.29 8.45
CA SER A 110 -21.98 21.23 9.14
C SER A 110 -20.55 21.21 8.56
N THR A 111 -20.05 22.37 8.15
CA THR A 111 -18.71 22.47 7.53
C THR A 111 -17.64 21.81 8.40
N SER A 112 -17.81 21.85 9.73
CA SER A 112 -16.99 21.09 10.67
C SER A 112 -17.69 19.81 11.13
N CYS A 113 -16.91 18.77 11.40
CA CYS A 113 -17.43 17.48 11.86
C CYS A 113 -16.49 16.86 12.90
N LYS A 114 -16.96 15.83 13.60
CA LYS A 114 -16.15 14.93 14.44
C LYS A 114 -16.25 13.47 13.99
N SER A 115 -17.29 13.16 13.20
CA SER A 115 -17.54 11.86 12.61
C SER A 115 -18.37 12.00 11.33
N ASP A 116 -18.44 10.94 10.53
CA ASP A 116 -19.27 10.92 9.31
C ASP A 116 -20.75 11.19 9.57
N ALA A 117 -21.24 10.94 10.80
CA ALA A 117 -22.62 11.20 11.18
C ALA A 117 -22.97 12.70 11.23
N ASP A 118 -21.96 13.57 11.33
CA ASP A 118 -22.15 15.02 11.27
C ASP A 118 -22.29 15.53 9.81
N CYS A 119 -22.04 14.67 8.82
CA CYS A 119 -22.06 15.00 7.40
C CYS A 119 -23.27 14.43 6.68
N SER A 120 -23.75 15.13 5.66
CA SER A 120 -24.78 14.64 4.74
C SER A 120 -24.32 13.38 3.99
N ALA A 121 -25.25 12.59 3.47
CA ALA A 121 -24.97 11.24 2.95
C ALA A 121 -23.89 11.16 1.84
N GLU A 122 -23.72 12.19 1.00
CA GLU A 122 -22.70 12.25 -0.05
C GLU A 122 -21.33 12.75 0.44
N PHE A 123 -21.23 13.12 1.72
CA PHE A 123 -20.04 13.66 2.37
C PHE A 123 -19.53 12.72 3.46
N TRP A 124 -18.28 12.93 3.86
CA TRP A 124 -17.62 12.22 4.95
C TRP A 124 -16.73 13.17 5.73
N CYS A 125 -16.39 12.80 6.96
CA CYS A 125 -15.63 13.64 7.86
C CYS A 125 -14.12 13.44 7.64
N LEU A 126 -13.51 14.36 6.90
CA LEU A 126 -12.07 14.36 6.64
C LEU A 126 -11.31 15.07 7.77
N PHE A 127 -10.31 14.40 8.32
CA PHE A 127 -9.32 14.94 9.24
C PHE A 127 -8.01 15.30 8.51
N GLU A 128 -7.14 16.03 9.19
CA GLU A 128 -5.76 16.21 8.73
C GLU A 128 -5.04 14.85 8.64
N THR A 129 -4.16 14.69 7.64
CA THR A 129 -3.36 13.46 7.51
C THR A 129 -2.55 13.22 8.78
N GLY A 130 -2.62 12.00 9.33
CA GLY A 130 -2.02 11.68 10.62
C GLY A 130 -3.01 11.71 11.78
N ALA A 131 -4.13 12.42 11.65
CA ALA A 131 -5.19 12.43 12.64
C ALA A 131 -6.24 11.36 12.32
N CYS A 132 -6.50 10.49 13.29
CA CYS A 132 -7.56 9.46 13.21
C CYS A 132 -8.82 9.82 14.01
N ALA A 133 -8.80 10.97 14.68
CA ALA A 133 -9.92 11.54 15.42
C ALA A 133 -9.65 13.04 15.62
N GLY A 134 -10.69 13.81 15.91
CA GLY A 134 -10.59 15.24 16.20
C GLY A 134 -11.58 16.05 15.38
N PRO A 135 -11.40 17.38 15.30
CA PRO A 135 -12.18 18.21 14.40
C PRO A 135 -11.80 17.91 12.94
N GLY A 136 -12.81 17.72 12.10
CA GLY A 136 -12.68 17.52 10.67
C GLY A 136 -13.54 18.50 9.88
N THR A 137 -13.56 18.29 8.57
CA THR A 137 -14.41 19.02 7.63
C THR A 137 -15.20 18.03 6.78
N CYS A 138 -16.49 18.29 6.57
CA CYS A 138 -17.28 17.48 5.65
C CYS A 138 -16.76 17.69 4.21
N LYS A 139 -16.32 16.60 3.59
CA LYS A 139 -15.83 16.57 2.20
C LYS A 139 -16.64 15.59 1.38
N GLU A 140 -16.84 15.92 0.10
CA GLU A 140 -17.53 15.01 -0.82
C GLU A 140 -16.77 13.70 -0.94
N VAL A 141 -17.51 12.59 -1.02
CA VAL A 141 -16.94 11.28 -1.33
C VAL A 141 -16.64 11.23 -2.83
N PRO A 142 -15.39 10.96 -3.25
CA PRO A 142 -15.06 10.84 -4.66
C PRO A 142 -15.89 9.74 -5.35
N LYS A 143 -16.39 10.01 -6.55
CA LYS A 143 -17.13 9.01 -7.36
C LYS A 143 -16.23 8.23 -8.32
N VAL A 144 -15.10 8.82 -8.69
CA VAL A 144 -14.13 8.27 -9.63
C VAL A 144 -12.73 8.47 -9.09
N CYS A 145 -11.90 7.43 -9.14
CA CYS A 145 -10.50 7.47 -8.75
C CYS A 145 -9.59 7.15 -9.93
N THR A 146 -8.44 7.80 -9.98
CA THR A 146 -7.37 7.42 -10.91
C THR A 146 -6.74 6.10 -10.46
N SER A 147 -6.11 5.40 -11.41
CA SER A 147 -5.35 4.17 -11.12
C SER A 147 -3.89 4.44 -10.70
N VAL A 148 -3.59 5.67 -10.29
CA VAL A 148 -2.24 6.03 -9.81
C VAL A 148 -1.98 5.28 -8.51
N LEU A 149 -0.83 4.62 -8.43
CA LEU A 149 -0.40 3.86 -7.25
C LEU A 149 0.39 4.78 -6.31
N GLN A 150 -0.26 5.23 -5.24
CA GLN A 150 0.31 6.05 -4.17
C GLN A 150 -0.20 5.54 -2.82
N PRO A 151 0.30 4.41 -2.33
CA PRO A 151 -0.30 3.71 -1.22
C PRO A 151 -0.34 4.58 0.05
N VAL A 152 -1.40 4.42 0.83
CA VAL A 152 -1.61 5.09 2.12
C VAL A 152 -2.12 4.12 3.17
N CYS A 153 -1.79 4.39 4.44
CA CYS A 153 -2.29 3.63 5.57
C CYS A 153 -3.51 4.34 6.16
N GLY A 154 -4.66 3.66 6.12
CA GLY A 154 -5.88 4.14 6.73
C GLY A 154 -5.84 4.07 8.26
N CYS A 155 -6.66 4.89 8.90
CA CYS A 155 -6.90 4.81 10.34
C CYS A 155 -7.58 3.50 10.79
N ASP A 156 -8.15 2.75 9.83
CA ASP A 156 -8.65 1.38 10.01
C ASP A 156 -7.55 0.30 9.94
N GLY A 157 -6.28 0.69 9.76
CA GLY A 157 -5.14 -0.21 9.63
C GLY A 157 -5.04 -0.91 8.28
N LYS A 158 -5.83 -0.51 7.27
CA LYS A 158 -5.76 -1.08 5.92
C LYS A 158 -4.94 -0.20 4.98
N THR A 159 -4.22 -0.85 4.09
CA THR A 159 -3.52 -0.16 3.00
C THR A 159 -4.49 0.08 1.85
N TYR A 160 -4.60 1.33 1.41
CA TYR A 160 -5.31 1.72 0.20
C TYR A 160 -4.29 2.05 -0.89
N ASN A 161 -4.54 1.62 -2.13
CA ASN A 161 -3.59 1.83 -3.24
C ASN A 161 -3.36 3.32 -3.55
N ASN A 162 -4.33 4.18 -3.22
CA ASN A 162 -4.19 5.63 -3.29
C ASN A 162 -5.14 6.35 -2.31
N PRO A 163 -4.91 7.65 -2.05
CA PRO A 163 -5.76 8.46 -1.16
C PRO A 163 -7.23 8.52 -1.59
N CYS A 164 -7.50 8.50 -2.91
CA CYS A 164 -8.87 8.56 -3.42
C CYS A 164 -9.66 7.32 -3.02
N LEU A 165 -9.06 6.12 -3.14
CA LEU A 165 -9.71 4.87 -2.72
C LEU A 165 -9.95 4.83 -1.21
N ALA A 166 -9.07 5.42 -0.40
CA ALA A 166 -9.31 5.58 1.04
C ALA A 166 -10.52 6.51 1.30
N ALA A 167 -10.63 7.61 0.56
CA ALA A 167 -11.77 8.54 0.66
C ALA A 167 -13.10 7.92 0.19
N VAL A 168 -13.10 7.10 -0.87
CA VAL A 168 -14.28 6.32 -1.30
C VAL A 168 -14.77 5.41 -0.16
N ALA A 169 -13.84 4.81 0.57
CA ALA A 169 -14.12 4.00 1.76
C ALA A 169 -14.41 4.84 3.02
N ARG A 170 -14.36 6.18 2.94
CA ARG A 170 -14.51 7.13 4.06
C ARG A 170 -13.50 6.89 5.19
N VAL A 171 -12.29 6.49 4.83
CA VAL A 171 -11.23 6.21 5.79
C VAL A 171 -10.21 7.34 5.77
N ASN A 172 -10.03 7.96 6.94
CA ASN A 172 -8.99 8.95 7.17
C ASN A 172 -7.59 8.33 7.05
N ILE A 173 -6.64 9.10 6.55
CA ILE A 173 -5.26 8.64 6.31
C ILE A 173 -4.43 8.87 7.57
N LYS A 174 -3.89 7.77 8.12
CA LYS A 174 -2.97 7.77 9.25
C LYS A 174 -1.54 8.11 8.82
N SER A 175 -1.09 7.59 7.69
CA SER A 175 0.25 7.90 7.18
C SER A 175 0.36 7.66 5.68
N PRO A 176 1.31 8.33 5.00
CA PRO A 176 1.73 7.94 3.66
C PRO A 176 2.34 6.53 3.67
N GLY A 177 2.28 5.83 2.53
CA GLY A 177 2.79 4.48 2.37
C GLY A 177 1.81 3.41 2.89
N ALA A 178 2.12 2.15 2.60
CA ALA A 178 1.33 1.02 3.10
C ALA A 178 1.34 0.96 4.64
N CYS A 179 0.27 0.43 5.23
CA CYS A 179 0.26 0.13 6.65
C CYS A 179 1.36 -0.88 6.99
N PRO A 180 2.04 -0.71 8.13
CA PRO A 180 2.96 -1.71 8.61
C PRO A 180 2.19 -2.95 9.08
N GLY A 181 2.75 -4.12 8.80
CA GLY A 181 2.27 -5.41 9.28
C GLY A 181 2.72 -5.72 10.72
N GLY A 182 2.61 -6.99 11.09
CA GLY A 182 2.98 -7.49 12.41
C GLY A 182 4.49 -7.44 12.70
N PRO A 183 4.89 -7.68 13.95
CA PRO A 183 6.30 -7.84 14.31
C PRO A 183 6.88 -9.09 13.66
N CYS A 184 8.18 -9.07 13.34
CA CYS A 184 8.88 -10.17 12.69
C CYS A 184 10.31 -10.33 13.20
N THR A 185 10.90 -11.50 12.92
CA THR A 185 12.32 -11.81 13.09
C THR A 185 12.98 -12.19 11.76
N SER A 186 12.17 -12.70 10.82
CA SER A 186 12.57 -13.07 9.47
C SER A 186 11.45 -12.80 8.46
N ASN A 187 11.74 -12.91 7.16
CA ASN A 187 10.73 -12.77 6.11
C ASN A 187 9.63 -13.86 6.16
N LEU A 188 9.87 -14.98 6.84
CA LEU A 188 8.90 -16.06 7.00
C LEU A 188 7.73 -15.68 7.92
N ASP A 189 7.93 -14.67 8.77
CA ASP A 189 6.89 -14.14 9.65
C ASP A 189 5.93 -13.19 8.92
N CYS A 190 6.25 -12.82 7.68
CA CYS A 190 5.53 -11.82 6.90
C CYS A 190 4.75 -12.44 5.74
N ALA A 191 3.74 -11.72 5.23
CA ALA A 191 3.00 -12.17 4.06
C ALA A 191 3.91 -12.22 2.80
N PRO A 192 3.58 -13.00 1.76
CA PRO A 192 4.45 -13.20 0.59
C PRO A 192 4.91 -11.92 -0.15
N LYS A 193 4.16 -10.82 -0.03
CA LYS A 193 4.47 -9.52 -0.66
C LYS A 193 5.12 -8.53 0.31
N GLU A 194 5.51 -8.99 1.48
CA GLU A 194 6.14 -8.20 2.54
C GLU A 194 7.57 -8.70 2.80
N TYR A 195 8.30 -7.92 3.59
CA TYR A 195 9.60 -8.30 4.12
C TYR A 195 9.73 -7.79 5.55
N CYS A 196 10.61 -8.43 6.31
CA CYS A 196 10.90 -8.03 7.67
C CYS A 196 11.86 -6.85 7.67
N LYS A 197 11.33 -5.63 7.75
CA LYS A 197 12.14 -4.42 7.85
C LYS A 197 12.69 -4.31 9.28
N LYS A 198 14.00 -4.40 9.42
CA LYS A 198 14.73 -4.19 10.68
C LYS A 198 15.38 -2.81 10.70
N ASP A 199 15.77 -2.38 11.89
CA ASP A 199 16.58 -1.18 12.06
C ASP A 199 17.96 -1.35 11.42
N ILE A 200 18.54 -0.25 10.96
CA ILE A 200 19.83 -0.26 10.26
C ILE A 200 20.91 -0.83 11.18
N GLY A 201 21.63 -1.85 10.70
CA GLY A 201 22.68 -2.54 11.44
C GLY A 201 22.20 -3.68 12.33
N ASP A 202 20.89 -3.81 12.56
CA ASP A 202 20.31 -4.86 13.38
C ASP A 202 19.91 -6.09 12.56
N CYS A 203 20.90 -6.74 11.93
CA CYS A 203 20.65 -7.86 11.03
C CYS A 203 19.95 -9.06 11.70
N GLN A 204 20.15 -9.23 13.01
CA GLN A 204 19.63 -10.38 13.76
C GLN A 204 18.46 -10.03 14.69
N GLY A 205 18.15 -8.76 14.89
CA GLY A 205 17.07 -8.37 15.77
C GLY A 205 15.69 -8.48 15.14
N LYS A 206 14.74 -7.83 15.81
CA LYS A 206 13.33 -7.83 15.45
C LYS A 206 13.05 -6.70 14.48
N GLY A 207 12.02 -6.88 13.66
CA GLY A 207 11.55 -5.89 12.72
C GLY A 207 10.03 -5.80 12.70
N GLN A 208 9.55 -5.11 11.69
CA GLN A 208 8.14 -5.05 11.34
C GLN A 208 7.95 -5.47 9.89
N CYS A 209 6.91 -6.25 9.62
CA CYS A 209 6.56 -6.59 8.25
C CYS A 209 6.17 -5.32 7.51
N MET A 210 6.83 -5.07 6.39
CA MET A 210 6.54 -3.93 5.52
C MET A 210 6.32 -4.44 4.10
N ALA A 211 5.42 -3.80 3.37
CA ALA A 211 5.22 -4.11 1.96
C ALA A 211 6.54 -3.96 1.18
N ARG A 212 6.83 -4.91 0.30
CA ARG A 212 7.95 -4.80 -0.64
C ARG A 212 7.63 -3.75 -1.70
N PRO A 213 8.54 -2.79 -1.98
CA PRO A 213 8.36 -1.87 -3.09
C PRO A 213 8.25 -2.61 -4.43
N PHE A 214 7.28 -2.24 -5.26
CA PHE A 214 7.15 -2.80 -6.61
C PHE A 214 8.23 -2.29 -7.56
N ALA A 215 8.52 -0.99 -7.48
CA ALA A 215 9.52 -0.30 -8.28
C ALA A 215 10.33 0.67 -7.41
N CYS A 216 11.60 0.86 -7.78
CA CYS A 216 12.50 1.81 -7.15
C CYS A 216 12.93 2.84 -8.20
N LEU A 217 13.00 4.10 -7.80
CA LEU A 217 13.35 5.20 -8.71
C LEU A 217 14.86 5.19 -8.99
N VAL A 218 15.22 5.23 -10.26
CA VAL A 218 16.62 5.12 -10.72
C VAL A 218 17.50 6.32 -10.34
N ASP A 219 16.90 7.46 -9.99
CA ASP A 219 17.63 8.69 -9.67
C ASP A 219 18.08 8.74 -8.20
N ASN A 220 17.56 7.86 -7.34
CA ASN A 220 17.87 7.82 -5.91
C ASN A 220 18.93 6.77 -5.57
N LYS A 221 20.06 6.76 -6.28
CA LYS A 221 21.17 5.83 -6.05
C LYS A 221 21.99 6.21 -4.82
N LYS A 222 21.49 5.85 -3.64
CA LYS A 222 22.20 5.95 -2.36
C LYS A 222 22.57 4.54 -1.89
N PRO A 223 23.74 4.01 -2.29
CA PRO A 223 24.04 2.60 -2.09
C PRO A 223 24.04 2.21 -0.61
N VAL A 224 23.63 0.97 -0.34
CA VAL A 224 23.56 0.39 1.01
C VAL A 224 24.13 -1.03 1.02
N CYS A 225 24.70 -1.43 2.14
CA CYS A 225 25.15 -2.78 2.38
C CYS A 225 24.04 -3.58 3.05
N GLY A 226 23.58 -4.65 2.40
CA GLY A 226 22.57 -5.54 2.92
C GLY A 226 23.11 -6.46 4.03
N CYS A 227 22.21 -6.95 4.87
CA CYS A 227 22.54 -7.98 5.87
C CYS A 227 22.92 -9.33 5.25
N ASP A 228 22.66 -9.52 3.95
CA ASP A 228 23.11 -10.67 3.15
C ASP A 228 24.53 -10.49 2.56
N GLY A 229 25.17 -9.34 2.80
CA GLY A 229 26.50 -9.02 2.28
C GLY A 229 26.52 -8.45 0.87
N ASN A 230 25.36 -8.26 0.22
CA ASN A 230 25.27 -7.65 -1.11
C ASN A 230 25.14 -6.12 -1.02
N THR A 231 25.72 -5.41 -2.00
CA THR A 231 25.51 -3.98 -2.15
C THR A 231 24.29 -3.71 -3.03
N TYR A 232 23.37 -2.91 -2.52
CA TYR A 232 22.17 -2.47 -3.25
C TYR A 232 22.30 -1.02 -3.70
N PRO A 233 21.74 -0.63 -4.86
CA PRO A 233 21.79 0.76 -5.33
C PRO A 233 21.09 1.76 -4.42
N SER A 234 20.07 1.32 -3.68
CA SER A 234 19.31 2.11 -2.70
C SER A 234 18.72 1.23 -1.58
N ASP A 235 18.20 1.86 -0.54
CA ASP A 235 17.39 1.21 0.50
C ASP A 235 16.10 0.59 -0.06
N CYS A 236 15.50 1.22 -1.07
CA CYS A 236 14.36 0.67 -1.80
C CYS A 236 14.72 -0.64 -2.50
N ASP A 237 15.88 -0.71 -3.15
CA ASP A 237 16.31 -1.92 -3.86
C ASP A 237 16.59 -3.07 -2.89
N ALA A 238 17.19 -2.77 -1.73
CA ALA A 238 17.34 -3.74 -0.64
C ALA A 238 15.98 -4.21 -0.11
N ALA A 239 15.04 -3.29 0.14
CA ALA A 239 13.68 -3.60 0.59
C ALA A 239 12.90 -4.44 -0.44
N LYS A 240 13.06 -4.16 -1.74
CA LYS A 240 12.45 -4.94 -2.83
C LYS A 240 12.98 -6.37 -2.85
N ALA A 241 14.29 -6.55 -2.65
CA ALA A 241 14.91 -7.87 -2.45
C ALA A 241 14.50 -8.52 -1.11
N GLY A 242 13.97 -7.74 -0.17
CA GLY A 242 13.56 -8.19 1.16
C GLY A 242 14.73 -8.34 2.12
N VAL A 243 15.76 -7.53 1.93
CA VAL A 243 17.00 -7.56 2.69
C VAL A 243 17.07 -6.33 3.60
N PRO A 244 17.18 -6.51 4.93
CA PRO A 244 17.44 -5.41 5.84
C PRO A 244 18.80 -4.77 5.59
N VAL A 245 18.90 -3.46 5.85
CA VAL A 245 20.14 -2.71 5.63
C VAL A 245 21.07 -2.88 6.84
N LYS A 246 22.30 -3.33 6.60
CA LYS A 246 23.36 -3.41 7.60
C LYS A 246 24.03 -2.06 7.82
N ALA A 247 24.35 -1.34 6.75
CA ALA A 247 25.02 -0.05 6.83
C ALA A 247 24.76 0.81 5.58
N PRO A 248 24.81 2.15 5.69
CA PRO A 248 24.88 3.01 4.53
C PRO A 248 26.20 2.82 3.77
N GLY A 249 26.19 3.01 2.45
CA GLY A 249 27.34 2.77 1.58
C GLY A 249 27.42 1.32 1.09
N ALA A 250 28.33 1.06 0.16
CA ALA A 250 28.59 -0.30 -0.33
C ALA A 250 29.17 -1.20 0.77
N CYS A 251 29.01 -2.52 0.62
CA CYS A 251 29.73 -3.48 1.46
C CYS A 251 31.25 -3.41 1.20
N LEU A 252 32.03 -3.80 2.21
CA LEU A 252 33.49 -3.84 2.19
C LEU A 252 34.02 -5.23 1.87
#